data_AF-A0A3B8Q0R8-F1
#
_entry.id   AF-A0A3B8Q0R8-F1
#
_cell.length_a   1.000
_cell.length_b   1.000
_cell.length_c   1.000
_cell.angle_alpha   90.00
_cell.angle_beta   90.00
_cell.angle_gamma   90.00
#
_symmetry.space_group_name_H-M   'P 1'
#
loop_
_entity.id
_entity.type
_entity.pdbx_description
1 polymer ?
#
loop_
_entity_poly.entity_id
_entity_poly.type
_entity_poly.pdbx_seq_one_letter_code
_entity_poly.pdbx_strand_id
1 'polypeptide(L)' 'MNPRPQIIVDSREQCPLVFRNLPSAVGTLITGDYSFAGAEELFAIERKSIADLVASVSAKSTKPTIDDARRTGAS' A
#
# COMPACT_ATOMS: atom_id res chain seq x y z
N MET A 1 16.02 5.83 -30.15
CA MET A 1 15.85 4.95 -28.98
C MET A 1 14.79 5.56 -28.10
N ASN A 2 13.70 4.84 -27.80
CA ASN A 2 12.77 5.28 -26.76
C ASN A 2 13.36 4.90 -25.41
N PRO A 3 13.61 5.86 -24.50
CA PRO A 3 14.10 5.52 -23.17
C PRO A 3 13.05 4.66 -22.46
N ARG A 4 13.49 3.54 -21.87
CA ARG A 4 12.64 2.74 -20.99
C ARG A 4 12.64 3.39 -19.61
N PRO A 5 11.47 3.68 -19.02
CA PRO A 5 11.42 4.21 -17.67
C PRO A 5 12.00 3.20 -16.67
N GLN A 6 12.68 3.69 -15.65
CA GLN A 6 13.14 2.89 -14.52
C GLN A 6 12.17 3.05 -13.36
N ILE A 7 11.76 1.94 -12.77
CA ILE A 7 10.86 1.92 -11.61
C ILE A 7 11.69 2.22 -10.35
N ILE A 8 11.19 3.09 -9.48
CA ILE A 8 11.70 3.27 -8.13
C ILE A 8 10.79 2.51 -7.18
N VAL A 9 11.36 1.61 -6.40
CA VAL A 9 10.68 0.85 -5.34
C VAL A 9 11.00 1.53 -4.01
N ASP A 10 10.00 1.88 -3.22
CA ASP A 10 10.22 2.48 -1.91
C ASP A 10 10.92 1.49 -0.97
N SER A 11 11.95 1.98 -0.28
CA SER A 11 12.77 1.21 0.65
C SER A 11 12.00 0.58 1.83
N ARG A 12 10.78 1.05 2.11
CA ARG A 12 9.91 0.54 3.19
C ARG A 12 8.99 -0.59 2.72
N GLU A 13 8.86 -0.85 1.42
CA GLU A 13 8.05 -1.95 0.89
C GLU A 13 8.66 -3.31 1.29
N GLN A 14 7.92 -4.08 2.08
CA GLN A 14 8.40 -5.32 2.66
C GLN A 14 8.28 -6.53 1.71
N CYS A 15 7.36 -6.47 0.74
CA CYS A 15 7.11 -7.54 -0.22
C CYS A 15 7.06 -6.96 -1.64
N PRO A 16 8.21 -6.47 -2.15
CA PRO A 16 8.26 -5.77 -3.42
C PRO A 16 7.91 -6.67 -4.61
N LEU A 17 7.22 -6.10 -5.61
CA LEU A 17 6.94 -6.78 -6.87
C LEU A 17 8.22 -6.98 -7.68
N VAL A 18 8.30 -8.11 -8.38
CA VAL A 18 9.42 -8.41 -9.29
C VAL A 18 9.07 -7.93 -10.71
N PHE A 19 9.77 -6.90 -11.18
CA PHE A 19 9.61 -6.37 -12.53
C PHE A 19 10.59 -7.05 -13.51
N ARG A 20 10.06 -7.81 -14.48
CA ARG A 20 10.87 -8.55 -15.46
C ARG A 20 11.15 -7.78 -16.75
N ASN A 21 10.28 -6.81 -17.09
CA ASN A 21 10.31 -6.13 -18.39
C ASN A 21 10.89 -4.70 -18.32
N LEU A 22 11.00 -4.15 -17.11
CA LEU A 22 11.49 -2.81 -16.83
C LEU A 22 12.58 -2.89 -15.75
N PRO A 23 13.62 -2.05 -15.84
CA PRO A 23 14.59 -1.94 -14.75
C PRO A 23 13.93 -1.36 -13.51
N SER A 24 14.41 -1.76 -12.34
CA SER A 24 13.98 -1.21 -11.06
C SER A 24 15.17 -0.95 -10.14
N ALA A 25 15.04 0.05 -9.28
CA ALA A 25 15.99 0.40 -8.24
C ALA A 25 15.25 0.71 -6.94
N VAL A 26 15.89 0.46 -5.80
CA VAL A 26 15.36 0.84 -4.49
C VAL A 26 15.69 2.32 -4.21
N GLY A 27 14.74 3.06 -3.66
CA GLY A 27 14.91 4.46 -3.25
C GLY A 27 13.94 4.84 -2.14
N THR A 28 13.98 6.10 -1.69
CA THR A 28 13.03 6.63 -0.71
C THR A 28 12.04 7.54 -1.43
N LEU A 29 10.77 7.17 -1.42
CA LEU A 29 9.69 7.98 -1.99
C LEU A 29 9.01 8.81 -0.90
N ILE A 30 8.51 10.00 -1.27
CA ILE A 30 7.72 10.83 -0.36
C ILE A 30 6.41 10.11 -0.02
N THR A 31 5.77 9.52 -1.03
CA THR A 31 4.52 8.75 -0.90
C THR A 31 4.50 7.53 -1.83
N GLY A 32 3.71 6.53 -1.46
CA GLY A 32 3.53 5.29 -2.23
C GLY A 32 4.69 4.31 -2.13
N ASP A 33 4.49 3.13 -2.72
CA ASP A 33 5.44 2.02 -2.73
C ASP A 33 6.25 1.95 -4.04
N TYR A 34 5.73 2.52 -5.13
CA TYR A 34 6.41 2.58 -6.42
C TYR A 34 6.23 3.93 -7.12
N SER A 35 7.23 4.33 -7.89
CA SER A 35 7.16 5.41 -8.87
C SER A 35 8.08 5.10 -10.06
N PHE A 36 8.33 6.06 -10.94
CA PHE A 36 9.38 5.98 -11.95
C PHE A 36 10.34 7.17 -11.84
N ALA A 37 11.60 6.92 -12.19
CA ALA A 37 12.69 7.86 -12.02
C ALA A 37 12.41 9.21 -12.71
N GLY A 38 12.49 10.31 -11.96
CA GLY A 38 12.25 11.68 -12.43
C GLY A 38 10.79 12.14 -12.38
N ALA A 39 9.87 11.36 -11.81
CA ALA A 39 8.47 11.74 -11.60
C ALA A 39 7.94 11.32 -10.22
N GLU A 40 8.84 11.14 -9.25
CA GLU A 40 8.55 10.67 -7.89
C GLU A 40 7.52 11.54 -7.16
N GLU A 41 7.46 12.83 -7.50
CA GLU A 41 6.51 13.79 -6.91
C GLU A 41 5.19 13.89 -7.70
N LEU A 42 5.15 13.40 -8.94
CA LEU A 42 4.00 13.54 -9.85
C LEU A 42 3.15 12.28 -9.89
N PHE A 43 3.75 11.12 -9.64
CA PHE A 43 3.09 9.83 -9.76
C PHE A 43 3.63 8.83 -8.74
N ALA A 44 2.73 8.13 -8.07
CA ALA A 44 3.07 7.02 -7.21
C ALA A 44 1.98 5.95 -7.25
N ILE A 45 2.37 4.70 -6.99
CA ILE A 45 1.49 3.54 -6.83
C ILE A 45 1.64 3.04 -5.40
N GLU A 46 0.51 2.83 -4.74
CA GLU A 46 0.42 2.16 -3.44
C GLU A 46 0.10 0.68 -3.65
N ARG A 47 0.90 -0.21 -3.07
CA ARG A 47 0.60 -1.64 -2.99
C ARG A 47 -0.33 -1.89 -1.81
N LYS A 48 -1.40 -2.63 -2.07
CA LYS A 48 -2.34 -3.05 -1.03
C LYS A 48 -2.70 -4.50 -1.25
N SER A 49 -2.59 -5.33 -0.21
CA SER A 49 -3.17 -6.66 -0.27
C SER A 49 -4.70 -6.56 -0.28
N ILE A 50 -5.39 -7.61 -0.76
CA ILE A 50 -6.86 -7.63 -0.74
C ILE A 50 -7.39 -7.50 0.69
N ALA A 51 -6.75 -8.18 1.66
CA ALA A 51 -7.15 -8.12 3.06
C ALA A 51 -6.99 -6.69 3.62
N ASP A 52 -5.86 -6.03 3.36
CA ASP A 52 -5.62 -4.66 3.80
C ASP A 52 -6.55 -3.66 3.10
N LEU A 53 -6.86 -3.90 1.82
CA LEU A 53 -7.82 -3.10 1.08
C LEU A 53 -9.21 -3.21 1.71
N VAL A 54 -9.71 -4.43 1.93
CA VAL A 54 -11.01 -4.69 2.58
C VAL A 54 -11.04 -4.04 3.96
N ALA A 55 -10.01 -4.24 4.79
CA ALA A 55 -9.93 -3.62 6.11
C ALA A 55 -9.99 -2.08 6.02
N SER A 56 -9.26 -1.48 5.08
CA SER A 56 -9.20 -0.02 4.92
C SER A 56 -10.54 0.61 4.49
N VAL A 57 -11.36 -0.12 3.72
CA VAL A 57 -12.67 0.37 3.27
C VAL A 57 -13.80 -0.01 4.24
N SER A 58 -13.69 -1.13 4.94
CA SER A 58 -14.69 -1.62 5.90
C SER A 58 -14.59 -0.95 7.27
N ALA A 59 -13.41 -0.46 7.67
CA ALA A 59 -13.21 0.22 8.96
C ALA A 59 -14.04 1.52 9.13
N LYS A 60 -14.72 2.00 8.08
CA LYS A 60 -15.64 3.15 8.16
C LYS A 60 -17.10 2.78 8.47
N SER A 61 -17.43 1.51 8.72
CA SER A 61 -18.82 1.09 8.95
C SER A 61 -18.99 0.12 10.10
N THR A 62 -18.67 0.53 11.33
CA THR A 62 -19.50 0.17 12.50
C THR A 62 -19.08 1.01 13.70
N LYS A 63 -19.96 1.92 14.15
CA LYS A 63 -20.03 2.20 15.58
C LYS A 63 -20.39 0.86 16.25
N PRO A 64 -19.71 0.44 17.32
CA PRO A 64 -20.15 -0.74 18.06
C PRO A 64 -21.59 -0.47 18.53
N THR A 65 -22.53 -1.25 18.01
CA THR A 65 -23.90 -1.24 18.49
C THR A 65 -23.88 -1.77 19.92
N ILE A 66 -24.74 -1.23 20.76
CA ILE A 66 -24.76 -1.39 22.24
C ILE A 66 -24.88 -2.86 22.72
N ASP A 67 -25.08 -3.83 21.82
CA ASP A 67 -25.36 -5.23 22.14
C ASP A 67 -24.14 -6.10 22.51
N ASP A 68 -22.90 -5.69 22.20
CA ASP A 68 -21.72 -6.51 22.51
C ASP A 68 -21.31 -6.48 24.00
N ALA A 69 -21.86 -5.56 24.81
CA ALA A 69 -21.50 -5.40 26.22
C ALA A 69 -22.15 -6.42 27.17
N ARG A 70 -23.15 -7.20 26.72
CA ARG A 70 -23.92 -8.11 27.60
C ARG A 70 -23.38 -9.54 27.70
N ARG A 71 -22.28 -9.87 27.00
CA ARG A 71 -21.76 -11.26 26.94
C ARG A 71 -20.54 -11.57 27.80
N THR A 72 -20.03 -10.62 28.57
CA THR A 72 -19.04 -10.90 29.63
C THR A 72 -19.74 -10.88 30.98
N GLY A 73 -20.38 -12.00 31.31
CA GLY A 73 -20.83 -12.27 32.66
C GLY A 73 -19.63 -12.36 33.60
N ALA A 74 -19.53 -11.41 34.52
CA ALA A 74 -18.76 -11.57 35.75
C ALA A 74 -19.74 -12.09 36.81
N SER A 75 -19.41 -13.26 37.34
CA SER A 75 -20.04 -13.87 38.51
C SER A 75 -19.73 -13.09 39.79
#